data_AF-A0A5B1QMQ9-F1
#
_entry.id   AF-A0A5B1QMQ9-F1
#
_cell.length_a   1.000
_cell.length_b   1.000
_cell.length_c   1.000
_cell.angle_alpha   90.00
_cell.angle_beta   90.00
_cell.angle_gamma   90.00
#
_symmetry.space_group_name_H-M   'P 1'
#
loop_
_entity.id
_entity.type
_entity.pdbx_description
1 polymer ?
#
loop_
_entity_poly.entity_id
_entity_poly.type
_entity_poly.pdbx_seq_one_letter_code
_entity_poly.pdbx_strand_id
1 'polypeptide(L)'
;MLYSRLFVLLVTSIAVAPAFASPVIDAESERSVRLSTDYKVAAREGGKTSRLSPPELSSRNELVARQTTCDPCDDACDTGSSTVALDTRSEEDEPEIRVIYGNDTEPFLPGEGVRWRIVQRQLPILEFDCSATSPMPEVCQNMCYGVNCRGHPTTLTRNSASAACTAARQQNTCGSSRPNRCSALHNPPYPAGNNCDEYPFASTIQDPETRHFELIPAAAAGCVVVRQNSVQGGKISGIYRNTVGPGGQYTVSFNLGGGAGTGYCSTTVAARNCGTLTGSQQNN
;
A
#
# COMPACT_ATOMS: atom_id res chain seq x y z
N MET A 1 40.68 39.40 -64.41
CA MET A 1 41.19 38.07 -64.03
C MET A 1 40.41 37.58 -62.82
N LEU A 2 40.20 36.25 -62.73
CA LEU A 2 39.57 35.47 -61.65
C LEU A 2 38.25 35.96 -61.02
N TYR A 3 37.20 35.19 -61.32
CA TYR A 3 36.03 35.00 -60.46
C TYR A 3 36.41 34.33 -59.14
N SER A 4 35.70 34.63 -58.05
CA SER A 4 35.50 33.68 -56.95
C SER A 4 34.00 33.47 -56.75
N ARG A 5 33.55 32.21 -56.79
CA ARG A 5 32.14 31.82 -56.68
C ARG A 5 31.89 31.28 -55.28
N LEU A 6 30.96 31.88 -54.53
CA LEU A 6 30.40 31.26 -53.35
C LEU A 6 28.96 30.81 -53.66
N PHE A 7 28.78 29.51 -53.84
CA PHE A 7 27.46 28.91 -54.04
C PHE A 7 26.75 28.78 -52.69
N VAL A 8 25.61 29.46 -52.54
CA VAL A 8 24.68 29.20 -51.42
C VAL A 8 23.71 28.11 -51.87
N LEU A 9 23.92 26.89 -51.38
CA LEU A 9 22.97 25.79 -51.53
C LEU A 9 21.85 25.92 -50.49
N LEU A 10 20.68 26.33 -50.95
CA LEU A 10 19.48 26.43 -50.13
C LEU A 10 18.83 25.04 -50.04
N VAL A 11 18.99 24.35 -48.91
CA VAL A 11 18.40 23.02 -48.68
C VAL A 11 16.93 23.18 -48.33
N THR A 12 16.04 22.82 -49.25
CA THR A 12 14.60 22.74 -49.00
C THR A 12 14.26 21.47 -48.22
N SER A 13 13.96 21.62 -46.93
CA SER A 13 13.45 20.51 -46.12
C SER A 13 11.97 20.26 -46.43
N ILE A 14 11.68 19.12 -47.06
CA ILE A 14 10.30 18.65 -47.28
C ILE A 14 9.82 17.95 -46.00
N ALA A 15 8.81 18.51 -45.35
CA ALA A 15 8.12 17.84 -44.24
C ALA A 15 7.12 16.82 -44.79
N VAL A 16 7.47 15.53 -44.77
CA VAL A 16 6.52 14.44 -44.99
C VAL A 16 5.92 14.05 -43.66
N ALA A 17 4.62 14.28 -43.49
CA ALA A 17 3.88 13.80 -42.34
C ALA A 17 3.61 12.28 -42.49
N PRO A 18 3.85 11.45 -41.46
CA PRO A 18 3.39 10.08 -41.47
C PRO A 18 1.86 10.06 -41.29
N ALA A 19 1.15 9.52 -42.28
CA ALA A 19 -0.26 9.21 -42.13
C ALA A 19 -0.41 8.02 -41.16
N PHE A 20 -1.11 8.24 -40.06
CA PHE A 20 -1.51 7.15 -39.17
C PHE A 20 -2.56 6.28 -39.87
N ALA A 21 -2.15 5.11 -40.34
CA ALA A 21 -3.07 4.06 -40.74
C ALA A 21 -3.62 3.38 -39.48
N SER A 22 -4.92 3.57 -39.20
CA SER A 22 -5.60 2.81 -38.15
C SER A 22 -5.65 1.32 -38.55
N PRO A 23 -5.29 0.39 -37.64
CA PRO A 23 -5.63 -1.02 -37.86
C PRO A 23 -7.14 -1.19 -37.79
N VAL A 24 -7.72 -1.72 -38.86
CA VAL A 24 -9.07 -2.30 -38.82
C VAL A 24 -9.00 -3.52 -37.92
N ILE A 25 -9.76 -3.51 -36.82
CA ILE A 25 -10.04 -4.72 -36.06
C ILE A 25 -11.39 -5.22 -36.55
N ASP A 26 -11.38 -6.34 -37.26
CA ASP A 26 -12.59 -7.03 -37.69
C ASP A 26 -13.40 -7.50 -36.48
N ALA A 27 -14.67 -7.11 -36.46
CA ALA A 27 -15.62 -7.55 -35.45
C ALA A 27 -16.25 -8.87 -35.90
N GLU A 28 -15.71 -10.01 -35.43
CA GLU A 28 -16.45 -11.28 -35.48
C GLU A 28 -15.99 -12.28 -34.39
N SER A 29 -16.48 -12.09 -33.16
CA SER A 29 -16.52 -13.18 -32.16
C SER A 29 -17.60 -13.00 -31.09
N GLU A 30 -18.82 -12.66 -31.50
CA GLU A 30 -19.99 -12.86 -30.65
C GLU A 30 -20.49 -14.30 -30.73
N ARG A 31 -20.07 -15.18 -29.80
CA ARG A 31 -21.01 -16.21 -29.31
C ARG A 31 -20.62 -16.90 -28.00
N SER A 32 -21.65 -16.99 -27.14
CA SER A 32 -21.86 -18.07 -26.16
C SER A 32 -21.06 -18.05 -24.86
N VAL A 33 -21.42 -17.13 -23.97
CA VAL A 33 -21.70 -17.52 -22.57
C VAL A 33 -23.16 -17.18 -22.27
N ARG A 34 -24.05 -18.14 -22.49
CA ARG A 34 -25.45 -18.04 -22.03
C ARG A 34 -25.52 -18.34 -20.54
N LEU A 35 -26.24 -17.48 -19.85
CA LEU A 35 -26.80 -17.69 -18.52
C LEU A 35 -27.41 -19.10 -18.38
N SER A 36 -27.04 -19.84 -17.34
CA SER A 36 -27.83 -20.98 -16.85
C SER A 36 -27.62 -21.18 -15.36
N THR A 37 -28.40 -20.43 -14.59
CA THR A 37 -28.77 -20.71 -13.20
C THR A 37 -29.13 -22.19 -13.00
N ASP A 38 -28.52 -22.88 -12.03
CA ASP A 38 -29.10 -24.12 -11.47
C ASP A 38 -28.45 -24.48 -10.10
N TYR A 39 -28.72 -23.69 -9.05
CA TYR A 39 -28.39 -24.08 -7.67
C TYR A 39 -29.57 -24.84 -7.06
N LYS A 40 -29.64 -26.16 -7.32
CA LYS A 40 -30.72 -27.02 -6.82
C LYS A 40 -30.55 -27.37 -5.35
N VAL A 41 -31.47 -26.88 -4.53
CA VAL A 41 -31.71 -27.38 -3.18
C VAL A 41 -32.47 -28.71 -3.25
N ALA A 42 -31.94 -29.76 -2.63
CA ALA A 42 -32.69 -30.98 -2.32
C ALA A 42 -32.18 -31.60 -1.01
N ALA A 43 -33.07 -31.76 -0.04
CA ALA A 43 -32.80 -32.43 1.23
C ALA A 43 -33.30 -33.88 1.23
N ARG A 44 -32.86 -34.65 2.26
CA ARG A 44 -33.23 -36.03 2.68
C ARG A 44 -32.51 -37.17 1.93
N GLU A 45 -32.09 -38.28 2.58
CA GLU A 45 -32.03 -38.62 4.02
C GLU A 45 -31.10 -39.82 4.35
N GLY A 46 -30.73 -39.96 5.63
CA GLY A 46 -30.49 -41.28 6.27
C GLY A 46 -29.13 -41.97 6.09
N GLY A 47 -28.29 -42.00 7.15
CA GLY A 47 -27.07 -42.79 7.17
C GLY A 47 -26.32 -42.78 8.51
N LYS A 48 -26.79 -43.53 9.52
CA LYS A 48 -26.09 -43.69 10.81
C LYS A 48 -24.91 -44.65 10.69
N THR A 49 -23.70 -44.18 11.00
CA THR A 49 -22.68 -44.99 11.71
C THR A 49 -21.90 -44.11 12.68
N SER A 50 -21.85 -44.51 13.95
CA SER A 50 -21.14 -43.77 15.01
C SER A 50 -19.65 -44.07 15.00
N ARG A 51 -18.81 -43.03 15.08
CA ARG A 51 -17.54 -43.07 15.83
C ARG A 51 -17.40 -41.79 16.65
N LEU A 52 -17.22 -41.97 17.96
CA LEU A 52 -16.94 -40.89 18.91
C LEU A 52 -15.44 -40.53 18.86
N SER A 53 -15.13 -39.22 18.92
CA SER A 53 -13.94 -38.55 19.54
C SER A 53 -13.67 -37.21 18.85
N PRO A 54 -13.07 -36.20 19.51
CA PRO A 54 -13.63 -35.41 20.62
C PRO A 54 -13.80 -33.92 20.21
N PRO A 55 -14.38 -33.05 21.07
CA PRO A 55 -14.65 -31.65 20.73
C PRO A 55 -13.42 -30.73 20.85
N GLU A 56 -13.53 -29.60 20.13
CA GLU A 56 -12.85 -28.30 20.32
C GLU A 56 -11.43 -28.25 20.94
N LEU A 57 -10.46 -27.92 20.09
CA LEU A 57 -9.29 -27.13 20.52
C LEU A 57 -9.04 -25.97 19.53
N SER A 58 -9.95 -25.00 19.57
CA SER A 58 -9.65 -23.65 19.06
C SER A 58 -8.79 -22.88 20.07
N SER A 59 -7.99 -21.94 19.57
CA SER A 59 -7.36 -20.85 20.34
C SER A 59 -6.54 -21.23 21.59
N ARG A 60 -5.23 -21.45 21.41
CA ARG A 60 -4.16 -21.06 22.36
C ARG A 60 -2.78 -21.19 21.70
N ASN A 61 -2.20 -20.05 21.34
CA ASN A 61 -0.75 -19.72 21.23
C ASN A 61 -0.40 -18.67 20.16
N GLU A 62 -1.38 -18.07 19.47
CA GLU A 62 -1.15 -16.86 18.65
C GLU A 62 -1.22 -15.57 19.52
N LEU A 63 -0.55 -15.63 20.68
CA LEU A 63 -0.41 -14.53 21.66
C LEU A 63 1.04 -14.06 21.69
N VAL A 64 1.52 -13.58 20.54
CA VAL A 64 2.76 -12.81 20.43
C VAL A 64 2.41 -11.41 19.94
N ALA A 65 2.41 -10.46 20.87
CA ALA A 65 2.31 -9.02 20.63
C ALA A 65 1.17 -8.54 19.70
N ARG A 66 -0.09 -8.78 20.10
CA ARG A 66 -1.15 -7.79 19.82
C ARG A 66 -0.90 -6.56 20.69
N GLN A 67 0.03 -5.70 20.31
CA GLN A 67 -0.09 -4.29 20.68
C GLN A 67 -1.42 -3.79 20.10
N THR A 68 -2.22 -3.10 20.90
CA THR A 68 -3.56 -2.63 20.53
C THR A 68 -3.50 -1.39 19.65
N THR A 69 -2.79 -1.49 18.52
CA THR A 69 -2.84 -0.51 17.43
C THR A 69 -4.03 -0.83 16.55
N CYS A 70 -4.91 0.14 16.32
CA CYS A 70 -6.05 -0.04 15.42
C CYS A 70 -5.58 -0.34 14.00
N ASP A 71 -6.14 -1.42 13.42
CA ASP A 71 -5.95 -1.79 12.04
C ASP A 71 -6.65 -0.76 11.11
N PRO A 72 -5.97 -0.18 10.12
CA PRO A 72 -6.59 0.73 9.14
C PRO A 72 -7.77 0.14 8.35
N CYS A 73 -7.98 -1.18 8.43
CA CYS A 73 -9.06 -1.91 7.80
C CYS A 73 -10.24 -2.22 8.75
N ASP A 74 -10.13 -1.83 10.03
CA ASP A 74 -11.14 -2.05 11.06
C ASP A 74 -11.69 -0.72 11.61
N ASP A 75 -12.73 -0.22 10.94
CA ASP A 75 -13.49 0.96 11.33
C ASP A 75 -14.14 0.84 12.73
N ALA A 76 -14.30 -0.37 13.27
CA ALA A 76 -14.89 -0.61 14.59
C ALA A 76 -13.87 -0.50 15.74
N CYS A 77 -12.59 -0.23 15.45
CA CYS A 77 -11.56 -0.07 16.47
C CYS A 77 -11.70 1.28 17.22
N ASP A 78 -12.55 1.28 18.24
CA ASP A 78 -12.78 2.40 19.13
C ASP A 78 -11.82 2.38 20.33
N THR A 79 -10.81 3.25 20.30
CA THR A 79 -9.86 3.45 21.41
C THR A 79 -10.47 4.19 22.61
N GLY A 80 -11.72 4.66 22.50
CA GLY A 80 -12.44 5.35 23.58
C GLY A 80 -12.94 4.44 24.71
N SER A 81 -13.09 3.13 24.48
CA SER A 81 -13.65 2.20 25.48
C SER A 81 -12.59 1.45 26.30
N SER A 82 -11.79 2.20 27.06
CA SER A 82 -10.94 1.61 28.11
C SER A 82 -11.75 1.32 29.37
N THR A 83 -12.61 0.29 29.32
CA THR A 83 -13.25 -0.28 30.52
C THR A 83 -12.61 -1.59 30.94
N VAL A 84 -11.75 -1.48 31.96
CA VAL A 84 -11.32 -2.56 32.89
C VAL A 84 -10.44 -3.68 32.31
N ALA A 85 -9.12 -3.46 32.30
CA ALA A 85 -8.13 -4.46 32.74
C ALA A 85 -6.76 -3.81 33.06
N LEU A 86 -6.45 -3.72 34.36
CA LEU A 86 -5.11 -3.68 34.97
C LEU A 86 -3.97 -2.96 34.21
N ASP A 87 -3.87 -1.66 34.48
CA ASP A 87 -2.67 -1.04 35.05
C ASP A 87 -1.29 -1.59 34.62
N THR A 88 -0.88 -1.25 33.39
CA THR A 88 0.53 -0.93 33.13
C THR A 88 0.57 0.20 32.10
N ARG A 89 0.29 1.43 32.55
CA ARG A 89 0.54 2.63 31.75
C ARG A 89 2.04 2.81 31.57
N SER A 90 2.59 2.27 30.50
CA SER A 90 3.83 2.80 29.94
C SER A 90 3.53 4.19 29.36
N GLU A 91 4.18 5.22 29.90
CA GLU A 91 4.05 6.63 29.49
C GLU A 91 4.70 6.92 28.12
N GLU A 92 4.53 6.02 27.14
CA GLU A 92 4.71 6.30 25.72
C GLU A 92 3.32 6.42 25.09
N ASP A 93 2.63 7.54 25.37
CA ASP A 93 1.49 7.96 24.56
C ASP A 93 1.99 8.18 23.12
N GLU A 94 1.74 7.18 22.26
CA GLU A 94 1.98 7.22 20.81
C GLU A 94 1.51 8.57 20.26
N PRO A 95 2.42 9.48 19.85
CA PRO A 95 2.07 10.88 19.68
C PRO A 95 0.94 11.02 18.67
N GLU A 96 -0.08 11.81 19.01
CA GLU A 96 -1.17 12.13 18.10
C GLU A 96 -0.59 12.65 16.78
N ILE A 97 -1.14 12.20 15.65
CA ILE A 97 -0.60 12.60 14.34
C ILE A 97 -0.71 14.11 14.18
N ARG A 98 0.43 14.80 14.11
CA ARG A 98 0.46 16.26 14.01
C ARG A 98 -0.24 16.70 12.73
N VAL A 99 -1.18 17.63 12.88
CA VAL A 99 -1.87 18.26 11.75
C VAL A 99 -1.20 19.58 11.42
N ILE A 100 -0.76 19.73 10.17
CA ILE A 100 -0.15 20.95 9.63
C ILE A 100 -1.11 21.57 8.61
N TYR A 101 -1.23 22.90 8.61
CA TYR A 101 -2.14 23.63 7.72
C TYR A 101 -1.38 24.43 6.65
N GLY A 102 -1.86 24.36 5.41
CA GLY A 102 -1.30 25.08 4.27
C GLY A 102 0.12 24.66 3.90
N ASN A 103 0.90 25.64 3.43
CA ASN A 103 2.25 25.44 2.89
C ASN A 103 3.34 25.49 3.96
N ASP A 104 2.99 25.25 5.22
CA ASP A 104 3.93 25.31 6.34
C ASP A 104 5.09 24.31 6.17
N THR A 105 6.31 24.82 6.17
CA THR A 105 7.56 24.07 5.97
C THR A 105 8.26 23.70 7.27
N GLU A 106 7.56 23.75 8.41
CA GLU A 106 8.10 23.25 9.68
C GLU A 106 8.75 21.87 9.50
N PRO A 107 9.92 21.62 10.13
CA PRO A 107 10.58 20.33 10.08
C PRO A 107 9.74 19.27 10.80
N PHE A 108 10.07 18.00 10.57
CA PHE A 108 9.59 16.92 11.44
C PHE A 108 10.23 17.06 12.82
N LEU A 109 9.45 16.83 13.87
CA LEU A 109 9.91 16.79 15.26
C LEU A 109 10.71 15.51 15.52
N PRO A 110 11.62 15.47 16.51
CA PRO A 110 12.33 14.24 16.86
C PRO A 110 11.36 13.09 17.17
N GLY A 111 11.46 12.00 16.40
CA GLY A 111 10.57 10.83 16.51
C GLY A 111 9.24 10.92 15.74
N GLU A 112 8.92 12.06 15.11
CA GLU A 112 7.75 12.21 14.25
C GLU A 112 8.02 11.51 12.90
N GLY A 113 7.38 10.35 12.68
CA GLY A 113 7.53 9.60 11.41
C GLY A 113 6.44 9.90 10.36
N VAL A 114 5.29 10.42 10.78
CA VAL A 114 4.13 10.71 9.92
C VAL A 114 3.42 11.97 10.41
N ARG A 115 2.98 12.81 9.49
CA ARG A 115 2.12 13.96 9.77
C ARG A 115 1.02 14.12 8.72
N TRP A 116 -0.02 14.85 9.09
CA TRP A 116 -1.19 15.08 8.27
C TRP A 116 -1.24 16.54 7.82
N ARG A 117 -1.12 16.81 6.52
CA ARG A 117 -1.07 18.16 5.97
C ARG A 117 -2.36 18.50 5.23
N ILE A 118 -3.02 19.57 5.65
CA ILE A 118 -4.28 20.06 5.07
C ILE A 118 -4.01 21.35 4.30
N VAL A 119 -3.94 21.27 2.96
CA VAL A 119 -3.80 22.43 2.07
C VAL A 119 -5.16 22.82 1.50
N GLN A 120 -5.47 24.12 1.51
CA GLN A 120 -6.77 24.61 1.04
C GLN A 120 -6.98 24.28 -0.45
N ARG A 121 -8.15 23.71 -0.79
CA ARG A 121 -8.54 23.27 -2.15
C ARG A 121 -7.65 22.18 -2.77
N GLN A 122 -6.94 21.40 -1.95
CA GLN A 122 -6.21 20.20 -2.39
C GLN A 122 -6.69 18.99 -1.60
N LEU A 123 -6.31 17.79 -2.06
CA LEU A 123 -6.44 16.59 -1.23
C LEU A 123 -5.53 16.73 0.00
N PRO A 124 -5.96 16.25 1.18
CA PRO A 124 -5.07 16.13 2.33
C PRO A 124 -3.86 15.24 2.00
N ILE A 125 -2.73 15.54 2.62
CA ILE A 125 -1.44 14.88 2.35
C ILE A 125 -0.99 14.11 3.59
N LEU A 126 -0.80 12.80 3.43
CA LEU A 126 -0.09 11.94 4.37
C LEU A 126 1.41 12.08 4.11
N GLU A 127 2.09 12.91 4.89
CA GLU A 127 3.52 13.19 4.71
C GLU A 127 4.33 12.30 5.68
N PHE A 128 5.18 11.44 5.11
CA PHE A 128 6.10 10.59 5.86
C PHE A 128 7.48 11.24 5.94
N ASP A 129 8.13 11.18 7.12
CA ASP A 129 9.56 11.43 7.21
C ASP A 129 10.32 10.23 6.62
N CYS A 130 10.94 10.45 5.46
CA CYS A 130 11.83 9.52 4.78
C CYS A 130 13.24 10.13 4.63
N SER A 131 13.62 11.02 5.54
CA SER A 131 14.99 11.51 5.71
C SER A 131 15.94 10.40 6.16
N ALA A 132 17.24 10.67 6.13
CA ALA A 132 18.27 9.75 6.63
C ALA A 132 18.16 9.44 8.14
N THR A 133 17.38 10.24 8.89
CA THR A 133 17.12 10.09 10.32
C THR A 133 15.69 9.62 10.63
N SER A 134 14.94 9.19 9.61
CA SER A 134 13.57 8.71 9.76
C SER A 134 13.45 7.63 10.85
N PRO A 135 12.40 7.65 11.70
CA PRO A 135 12.10 6.58 12.63
C PRO A 135 11.50 5.34 11.94
N MET A 136 11.19 5.39 10.64
CA MET A 136 10.57 4.31 9.86
C MET A 136 11.24 4.08 8.49
N PRO A 137 12.58 3.86 8.45
CA PRO A 137 13.32 3.83 7.19
C PRO A 137 12.90 2.68 6.27
N GLU A 138 12.52 1.52 6.81
CA GLU A 138 12.17 0.34 5.99
C GLU A 138 10.80 0.50 5.33
N VAL A 139 9.84 1.06 6.07
CA VAL A 139 8.51 1.45 5.56
C VAL A 139 8.65 2.47 4.43
N CYS A 140 9.49 3.50 4.62
CA CYS A 140 9.81 4.46 3.57
C CYS A 140 10.38 3.78 2.32
N GLN A 141 11.34 2.86 2.45
CA GLN A 141 11.88 2.13 1.30
C GLN A 141 10.82 1.32 0.55
N ASN A 142 9.91 0.63 1.25
CA ASN A 142 8.83 -0.13 0.62
C ASN A 142 7.81 0.76 -0.12
N MET A 143 7.37 1.86 0.50
CA MET A 143 6.48 2.82 -0.17
C MET A 143 7.15 3.50 -1.37
N CYS A 144 8.41 3.91 -1.23
CA CYS A 144 9.19 4.45 -2.33
C CYS A 144 9.43 3.43 -3.45
N TYR A 145 9.59 2.14 -3.15
CA TYR A 145 9.65 1.08 -4.16
C TYR A 145 8.32 0.98 -4.91
N GLY A 146 7.21 0.98 -4.18
CA GLY A 146 5.87 0.96 -4.75
C GLY A 146 5.64 2.11 -5.73
N VAL A 147 5.89 3.35 -5.31
CA VAL A 147 5.71 4.54 -6.16
C VAL A 147 6.74 4.60 -7.28
N ASN A 148 8.03 4.58 -6.94
CA ASN A 148 9.09 4.94 -7.88
C ASN A 148 9.56 3.80 -8.79
N CYS A 149 9.31 2.54 -8.42
CA CYS A 149 9.77 1.36 -9.17
C CYS A 149 8.62 0.48 -9.69
N ARG A 150 7.46 0.48 -9.03
CA ARG A 150 6.26 -0.28 -9.46
C ARG A 150 5.17 0.60 -10.07
N GLY A 151 5.32 1.93 -10.03
CA GLY A 151 4.38 2.88 -10.64
C GLY A 151 3.06 3.03 -9.89
N HIS A 152 3.01 2.63 -8.61
CA HIS A 152 1.81 2.78 -7.79
C HIS A 152 1.49 4.26 -7.53
N PRO A 153 0.20 4.65 -7.50
CA PRO A 153 -0.19 6.03 -7.34
C PRO A 153 0.11 6.53 -5.93
N THR A 154 0.42 7.82 -5.81
CA THR A 154 0.51 8.52 -4.53
C THR A 154 -0.86 8.94 -4.00
N THR A 155 -1.83 9.22 -4.88
CA THR A 155 -3.23 9.47 -4.49
C THR A 155 -3.93 8.14 -4.24
N LEU A 156 -4.42 7.95 -3.02
CA LEU A 156 -5.09 6.74 -2.56
C LEU A 156 -6.52 7.05 -2.13
N THR A 157 -7.45 6.13 -2.42
CA THR A 157 -8.83 6.20 -1.92
C THR A 157 -9.00 5.26 -0.74
N ARG A 158 -9.49 5.74 0.42
CA ARG A 158 -9.79 4.90 1.58
C ARG A 158 -10.88 3.87 1.25
N ASN A 159 -10.60 2.61 1.57
CA ASN A 159 -11.52 1.50 1.56
C ASN A 159 -11.82 1.04 3.00
N SER A 160 -13.09 1.06 3.41
CA SER A 160 -13.56 0.52 4.70
C SER A 160 -14.22 -0.85 4.58
N ALA A 161 -14.29 -1.45 3.38
CA ALA A 161 -14.84 -2.78 3.21
C ALA A 161 -13.85 -3.84 3.71
N SER A 162 -13.98 -4.22 4.98
CA SER A 162 -13.09 -5.17 5.69
C SER A 162 -12.84 -6.48 4.93
N ALA A 163 -13.83 -6.99 4.19
CA ALA A 163 -13.68 -8.17 3.33
C ALA A 163 -12.70 -7.93 2.15
N ALA A 164 -12.80 -6.77 1.50
CA ALA A 164 -11.88 -6.39 0.42
C ALA A 164 -10.47 -6.10 0.96
N CYS A 165 -10.36 -5.45 2.12
CA CYS A 165 -9.08 -5.26 2.80
C CYS A 165 -8.42 -6.59 3.18
N THR A 166 -9.20 -7.53 3.70
CA THR A 166 -8.73 -8.89 4.06
C THR A 166 -8.26 -9.64 2.81
N ALA A 167 -9.01 -9.55 1.71
CA ALA A 167 -8.61 -10.15 0.44
C ALA A 167 -7.34 -9.50 -0.13
N ALA A 168 -7.17 -8.18 -0.01
CA ALA A 168 -5.97 -7.47 -0.49
C ALA A 168 -4.71 -7.98 0.21
N ARG A 169 -4.79 -8.14 1.54
CA ARG A 169 -3.73 -8.76 2.35
C ARG A 169 -3.45 -10.20 1.96
N GLN A 170 -4.49 -11.00 1.69
CA GLN A 170 -4.32 -12.41 1.33
C GLN A 170 -3.73 -12.63 -0.07
N GLN A 171 -3.88 -11.68 -0.98
CA GLN A 171 -3.48 -11.84 -2.39
C GLN A 171 -2.07 -11.33 -2.71
N ASN A 172 -1.49 -10.48 -1.86
CA ASN A 172 -0.10 -10.08 -2.00
C ASN A 172 0.88 -11.20 -1.57
N THR A 173 2.17 -11.02 -1.89
CA THR A 173 3.26 -11.98 -1.54
C THR A 173 3.53 -12.13 -0.04
N CYS A 174 2.80 -11.41 0.81
CA CYS A 174 2.86 -11.49 2.25
C CYS A 174 1.75 -12.38 2.81
N GLY A 175 0.49 -12.25 2.38
CA GLY A 175 -0.60 -13.14 2.79
C GLY A 175 -0.77 -14.42 1.97
N SER A 176 -0.13 -14.53 0.80
CA SER A 176 -0.17 -15.74 -0.04
C SER A 176 0.62 -16.92 0.53
N SER A 177 1.41 -16.70 1.59
CA SER A 177 2.14 -17.74 2.33
C SER A 177 1.67 -17.82 3.78
N ARG A 178 1.67 -19.03 4.35
CA ARG A 178 1.28 -19.29 5.76
C ARG A 178 2.26 -20.26 6.42
N PRO A 179 2.99 -19.86 7.48
CA PRO A 179 3.09 -18.49 8.03
C PRO A 179 3.58 -17.47 6.99
N ASN A 180 3.21 -16.19 7.16
CA ASN A 180 3.64 -15.13 6.24
C ASN A 180 5.18 -15.08 6.15
N ARG A 181 5.72 -14.68 5.01
CA ARG A 181 7.16 -14.72 4.73
C ARG A 181 8.04 -13.91 5.70
N CYS A 182 7.46 -12.94 6.42
CA CYS A 182 8.16 -12.08 7.37
C CYS A 182 8.10 -12.63 8.80
N SER A 183 7.49 -13.81 8.99
CA SER A 183 7.38 -14.49 10.27
C SER A 183 8.64 -15.31 10.62
N ALA A 184 8.99 -15.32 11.91
CA ALA A 184 9.96 -16.27 12.47
C ALA A 184 9.50 -17.74 12.41
N LEU A 185 8.22 -17.99 12.06
CA LEU A 185 7.68 -19.33 11.82
C LEU A 185 7.65 -19.71 10.33
N HIS A 186 8.09 -18.82 9.42
CA HIS A 186 8.20 -19.14 8.00
C HIS A 186 9.32 -20.17 7.73
N ASN A 187 9.39 -20.71 6.50
CA ASN A 187 10.48 -21.60 6.10
C ASN A 187 11.06 -21.17 4.74
N PRO A 188 12.30 -20.62 4.69
CA PRO A 188 13.19 -20.36 5.82
C PRO A 188 12.63 -19.30 6.79
N PRO A 189 12.97 -19.34 8.09
CA PRO A 189 12.44 -18.38 9.06
C PRO A 189 13.02 -16.99 8.85
N TYR A 190 12.17 -15.98 8.94
CA TYR A 190 12.58 -14.57 8.90
C TYR A 190 12.97 -14.08 10.31
N PRO A 191 13.87 -13.09 10.47
CA PRO A 191 14.18 -12.53 11.78
C PRO A 191 12.93 -12.09 12.57
N ALA A 192 12.86 -12.48 13.84
CA ALA A 192 11.77 -12.11 14.74
C ALA A 192 11.68 -10.59 14.93
N GLY A 193 10.48 -10.07 15.23
CA GLY A 193 10.23 -8.64 15.37
C GLY A 193 9.95 -7.93 14.04
N ASN A 194 9.68 -8.66 12.96
CA ASN A 194 9.26 -8.12 11.66
C ASN A 194 7.83 -8.53 11.31
N ASN A 195 7.18 -7.72 10.47
CA ASN A 195 5.89 -8.02 9.84
C ASN A 195 5.86 -7.48 8.40
N CYS A 196 4.76 -7.76 7.71
CA CYS A 196 4.52 -7.35 6.33
C CYS A 196 4.02 -5.90 6.26
N ASP A 197 4.71 -5.06 5.49
CA ASP A 197 4.22 -3.76 5.02
C ASP A 197 3.90 -3.83 3.52
N GLU A 198 2.92 -3.02 3.09
CA GLU A 198 2.21 -3.12 1.82
C GLU A 198 1.93 -1.72 1.24
N TYR A 199 2.37 -1.46 0.01
CA TYR A 199 2.06 -0.24 -0.72
C TYR A 199 1.48 -0.50 -2.12
N PRO A 200 0.30 0.05 -2.48
CA PRO A 200 -0.60 0.83 -1.62
C PRO A 200 -1.16 0.01 -0.46
N PHE A 201 -1.60 0.70 0.60
CA PHE A 201 -2.09 0.06 1.82
C PHE A 201 -3.34 -0.78 1.52
N ALA A 202 -3.49 -1.95 2.15
CA ALA A 202 -4.68 -2.81 2.01
C ALA A 202 -6.02 -2.12 2.31
N SER A 203 -5.99 -1.03 3.10
CA SER A 203 -7.13 -0.17 3.39
C SER A 203 -7.41 0.87 2.30
N THR A 204 -6.91 0.67 1.07
CA THR A 204 -7.09 1.57 -0.06
C THR A 204 -7.47 0.84 -1.35
N ILE A 205 -8.12 1.57 -2.27
CA ILE A 205 -8.46 1.11 -3.63
C ILE A 205 -8.01 2.14 -4.66
N GLN A 206 -7.68 1.67 -5.87
CA GLN A 206 -7.19 2.52 -6.96
C GLN A 206 -8.32 3.14 -7.81
N ASP A 207 -9.46 2.47 -7.96
CA ASP A 207 -10.60 2.97 -8.73
C ASP A 207 -11.87 3.12 -7.87
N PRO A 208 -12.25 4.37 -7.50
CA PRO A 208 -13.50 4.63 -6.78
C PRO A 208 -14.75 4.61 -7.66
N GLU A 209 -14.65 4.76 -8.98
CA GLU A 209 -15.79 4.91 -9.89
C GLU A 209 -16.34 3.57 -10.34
N THR A 210 -15.49 2.62 -10.75
CA THR A 210 -15.97 1.28 -11.12
C THR A 210 -16.38 0.43 -9.92
N ARG A 211 -15.88 0.77 -8.72
CA ARG A 211 -15.89 -0.10 -7.53
C ARG A 211 -15.39 -1.52 -7.82
N HIS A 212 -14.60 -1.71 -8.87
CA HIS A 212 -13.93 -2.97 -9.08
C HIS A 212 -12.97 -3.16 -7.91
N PHE A 213 -13.24 -4.19 -7.11
CA PHE A 213 -12.29 -4.74 -6.17
C PHE A 213 -11.20 -5.49 -6.95
N GLU A 214 -10.53 -4.80 -7.87
CA GLU A 214 -9.19 -5.18 -8.35
C GLU A 214 -8.22 -4.93 -7.21
N LEU A 215 -8.31 -5.86 -6.27
CA LEU A 215 -7.38 -6.17 -5.20
C LEU A 215 -5.98 -6.12 -5.80
N ILE A 216 -5.21 -5.09 -5.45
CA ILE A 216 -4.00 -4.69 -6.17
C ILE A 216 -3.06 -5.90 -6.31
N PRO A 217 -3.02 -6.59 -7.48
CA PRO A 217 -2.29 -7.86 -7.59
C PRO A 217 -0.77 -7.62 -7.55
N ALA A 218 -0.37 -6.36 -7.63
CA ALA A 218 0.99 -5.87 -7.82
C ALA A 218 1.54 -5.06 -6.61
N ALA A 219 0.84 -5.02 -5.46
CA ALA A 219 1.24 -4.21 -4.30
C ALA A 219 2.70 -4.50 -3.89
N ALA A 220 3.50 -3.44 -3.69
CA ALA A 220 4.85 -3.58 -3.18
C ALA A 220 4.79 -4.10 -1.74
N ALA A 221 5.39 -5.26 -1.49
CA ALA A 221 5.44 -5.85 -0.16
C ALA A 221 6.89 -5.95 0.33
N GLY A 222 7.11 -5.58 1.59
CA GLY A 222 8.38 -5.69 2.30
C GLY A 222 8.18 -6.29 3.70
N CYS A 223 9.25 -6.88 4.25
CA CYS A 223 9.30 -7.19 5.68
C CYS A 223 9.98 -6.03 6.40
N VAL A 224 9.27 -5.42 7.34
CA VAL A 224 9.73 -4.27 8.12
C VAL A 224 9.64 -4.55 9.62
N VAL A 225 10.40 -3.84 10.43
CA VAL A 225 10.32 -3.94 11.90
C VAL A 225 8.90 -3.60 12.39
N VAL A 226 8.32 -4.49 13.21
CA VAL A 226 6.93 -4.41 13.71
C VAL A 226 6.58 -3.03 14.27
N ARG A 227 7.47 -2.43 15.08
CA ARG A 227 7.21 -1.10 15.68
C ARG A 227 6.99 -0.02 14.61
N GLN A 228 7.73 -0.04 13.50
CA GLN A 228 7.57 0.96 12.43
C GLN A 228 6.19 0.84 11.77
N ASN A 229 5.79 -0.38 11.41
CA ASN A 229 4.50 -0.66 10.78
C ASN A 229 3.32 -0.41 11.75
N SER A 230 3.47 -0.77 13.03
CA SER A 230 2.46 -0.50 14.07
C SER A 230 2.24 1.01 14.28
N VAL A 231 3.32 1.82 14.29
CA VAL A 231 3.24 3.28 14.31
C VAL A 231 2.50 3.79 13.08
N GLN A 232 2.91 3.40 11.87
CA GLN A 232 2.26 3.78 10.62
C GLN A 232 0.76 3.44 10.62
N GLY A 233 0.40 2.18 10.91
CA GLY A 233 -0.98 1.70 10.94
C GLY A 233 -1.83 2.47 11.93
N GLY A 234 -1.36 2.65 13.18
CA GLY A 234 -2.07 3.43 14.19
C GLY A 234 -2.34 4.88 13.77
N LYS A 235 -1.37 5.53 13.11
CA LYS A 235 -1.49 6.92 12.64
C LYS A 235 -2.46 7.04 11.45
N ILE A 236 -2.43 6.10 10.51
CA ILE A 236 -3.40 6.01 9.39
C ILE A 236 -4.83 5.79 9.94
N SER A 237 -4.99 4.87 10.89
CA SER A 237 -6.29 4.63 11.56
C SER A 237 -6.82 5.85 12.32
N GLY A 238 -5.95 6.69 12.88
CA GLY A 238 -6.32 7.99 13.44
C GLY A 238 -6.95 8.92 12.39
N ILE A 239 -6.28 9.09 11.24
CA ILE A 239 -6.76 9.91 10.13
C ILE A 239 -8.09 9.40 9.57
N TYR A 240 -8.24 8.09 9.43
CA TYR A 240 -9.45 7.47 8.89
C TYR A 240 -10.67 7.67 9.79
N ARG A 241 -10.48 7.61 11.12
CA ARG A 241 -11.57 7.87 12.08
C ARG A 241 -11.94 9.35 12.12
N ASN A 242 -10.96 10.25 12.00
CA ASN A 242 -11.15 11.68 12.29
C ASN A 242 -11.33 12.58 11.04
N THR A 243 -10.87 12.18 9.85
CA THR A 243 -10.73 13.11 8.72
C THR A 243 -11.06 12.53 7.35
N VAL A 244 -10.61 11.31 7.03
CA VAL A 244 -10.85 10.70 5.70
C VAL A 244 -11.95 9.66 5.81
N GLY A 245 -13.18 10.02 5.45
CA GLY A 245 -14.31 9.07 5.40
C GLY A 245 -14.13 7.96 4.34
N PRO A 246 -14.96 6.90 4.35
CA PRO A 246 -14.98 5.87 3.31
C PRO A 246 -15.12 6.46 1.90
N GLY A 247 -14.30 6.00 0.94
CA GLY A 247 -14.24 6.57 -0.41
C GLY A 247 -13.55 7.94 -0.48
N GLY A 248 -13.09 8.50 0.65
CA GLY A 248 -12.31 9.72 0.69
C GLY A 248 -10.90 9.52 0.13
N GLN A 249 -10.40 10.52 -0.61
CA GLN A 249 -9.07 10.51 -1.22
C GLN A 249 -8.08 11.34 -0.42
N TYR A 250 -6.82 10.92 -0.45
CA TYR A 250 -5.67 11.63 0.10
C TYR A 250 -4.40 11.29 -0.69
N THR A 251 -3.36 12.10 -0.57
CA THR A 251 -2.09 11.90 -1.28
C THR A 251 -0.99 11.52 -0.30
N VAL A 252 -0.21 10.49 -0.59
CA VAL A 252 1.01 10.12 0.13
C VAL A 252 2.18 10.95 -0.40
N SER A 253 3.01 11.48 0.50
CA SER A 253 4.21 12.25 0.18
C SER A 253 5.39 11.81 1.05
N PHE A 254 6.61 11.89 0.49
CA PHE A 254 7.84 11.48 1.15
C PHE A 254 8.73 12.71 1.37
N ASN A 255 8.95 13.08 2.63
CA ASN A 255 9.88 14.14 2.97
C ASN A 255 11.29 13.55 3.08
N LEU A 256 12.23 14.06 2.26
CA LEU A 256 13.61 13.53 2.20
C LEU A 256 14.59 14.34 3.08
N GLY A 257 14.10 15.20 3.98
CA GLY A 257 14.92 16.05 4.85
C GLY A 257 15.79 17.07 4.10
N GLY A 258 15.39 17.46 2.88
CA GLY A 258 16.22 18.28 1.99
C GLY A 258 17.38 17.54 1.30
N GLY A 259 17.56 16.24 1.58
CA GLY A 259 18.53 15.38 0.92
C GLY A 259 18.01 14.79 -0.40
N ALA A 260 18.90 14.09 -1.11
CA ALA A 260 18.57 13.41 -2.38
C ALA A 260 17.79 12.09 -2.22
N GLY A 261 17.42 11.70 -0.99
CA GLY A 261 16.93 10.36 -0.65
C GLY A 261 17.99 9.27 -0.85
N THR A 262 17.68 8.06 -0.40
CA THR A 262 18.54 6.87 -0.58
C THR A 262 17.69 5.67 -1.01
N GLY A 263 18.34 4.67 -1.62
CA GLY A 263 17.66 3.47 -2.13
C GLY A 263 16.51 3.83 -3.07
N TYR A 264 15.37 3.19 -2.90
CA TYR A 264 14.17 3.41 -3.71
C TYR A 264 13.60 4.84 -3.56
N CYS A 265 13.92 5.53 -2.46
CA CYS A 265 13.53 6.94 -2.24
C CYS A 265 14.46 7.95 -2.94
N SER A 266 15.48 7.51 -3.71
CA SER A 266 16.35 8.44 -4.43
C SER A 266 15.60 9.33 -5.41
N THR A 267 15.91 10.63 -5.44
CA THR A 267 15.35 11.58 -6.41
C THR A 267 15.73 11.23 -7.85
N THR A 268 16.91 10.65 -8.08
CA THR A 268 17.41 10.32 -9.44
C THR A 268 17.08 8.89 -9.85
N VAL A 269 16.60 8.69 -11.09
CA VAL A 269 16.19 7.37 -11.59
C VAL A 269 17.32 6.33 -11.51
N ALA A 270 18.56 6.73 -11.86
CA ALA A 270 19.71 5.83 -11.85
C ALA A 270 20.05 5.26 -10.45
N ALA A 271 19.89 6.06 -9.39
CA ALA A 271 20.23 5.64 -8.03
C ALA A 271 19.07 4.97 -7.27
N ARG A 272 17.86 4.90 -7.86
CA ARG A 272 16.71 4.19 -7.26
C ARG A 272 16.89 2.67 -7.25
N ASN A 273 17.82 2.11 -8.02
CA ASN A 273 18.13 0.67 -8.05
C ASN A 273 16.90 -0.24 -8.29
N CYS A 274 15.87 0.22 -9.01
CA CYS A 274 14.62 -0.52 -9.21
C CYS A 274 14.76 -1.92 -9.83
N GLY A 275 15.86 -2.17 -10.55
CA GLY A 275 16.21 -3.49 -11.11
C GLY A 275 16.79 -4.50 -10.09
N THR A 276 17.04 -4.08 -8.86
CA THR A 276 17.59 -4.91 -7.79
C THR A 276 16.65 -4.88 -6.59
N LEU A 277 16.11 -6.04 -6.21
CA LEU A 277 15.42 -6.20 -4.93
C LEU A 277 16.46 -6.21 -3.80
N THR A 278 16.23 -5.40 -2.76
CA THR A 278 17.13 -5.23 -1.63
C THR A 278 16.40 -5.53 -0.32
N GLY A 279 17.14 -6.07 0.66
CA GLY A 279 16.56 -6.52 1.92
C GLY A 279 15.43 -7.54 1.71
N SER A 280 14.24 -7.20 2.18
CA SER A 280 13.02 -8.02 2.15
C SER A 280 12.03 -7.64 1.04
N GLN A 281 12.40 -6.69 0.18
CA GLN A 281 11.55 -6.20 -0.90
C GLN A 281 11.24 -7.33 -1.89
N GLN A 282 9.98 -7.45 -2.32
CA GLN A 282 9.58 -8.36 -3.38
C GLN A 282 8.66 -7.67 -4.40
N ASN A 283 8.62 -8.26 -5.59
CA ASN A 283 7.52 -8.07 -6.53
C ASN A 283 6.37 -8.99 -6.13
N ASN A 284 5.13 -8.50 -6.19
CA ASN A 284 4.00 -9.36 -6.55
C ASN A 284 3.94 -9.47 -8.09
#